data_AF-A0A953LE49-F1
#
_entry.id   AF-A0A953LE49-F1
#
_cell.length_a   1.000
_cell.length_b   1.000
_cell.length_c   1.000
_cell.angle_alpha   90.00
_cell.angle_beta   90.00
_cell.angle_gamma   90.00
#
_symmetry.space_group_name_H-M   'P 1'
#
loop_
_entity.id
_entity.type
_entity.pdbx_description
1 polymer ?
#
loop_
_entity_poly.entity_id
_entity_poly.type
_entity_poly.pdbx_seq_one_letter_code
_entity_poly.pdbx_strand_id
1 'polypeptide(L)'
;MKFSPYIYEPNKSIDVYKESEKFFEANPKIKQRIEELGWVYHTVGMIIPQNSENLWSGHYLPFKDSWEELHVSFTQVCFGLYKQAFVSLRSGLELGMLSVYFNINDDGHNAVKTWLDSKADTPRTKNIWKILRQNNNIKKFDEKHNLKQVHKDLGYLHNYVHTKGAKHSNRMGLLKNNFQTFEEKLISKWLKSYAEIISLVSTLHLLKYPISVIRFDYSKKFGIDIPGFGGLEEYNIDKIASILPDKYLEDIELLANEDPSTQETIKEISSFPDMTDEQVEEQIINLEKMLIEDGEGFTKWLENQERFLKSPGQSEFDEKMNKRIELLRQWATENDFLESKAKRLGWER
;
A
#
# COMPACT_ATOMS: atom_id res chain seq x y z
N MET A 1 -26.71 -6.08 -27.01
CA MET A 1 -26.19 -7.47 -27.02
C MET A 1 -25.42 -7.72 -28.30
N LYS A 2 -24.11 -7.51 -28.25
CA LYS A 2 -23.11 -7.83 -29.28
C LYS A 2 -22.86 -9.33 -29.37
N PHE A 3 -22.95 -10.05 -28.24
CA PHE A 3 -22.77 -11.49 -28.16
C PHE A 3 -23.94 -12.10 -27.37
N SER A 4 -24.82 -12.86 -28.03
CA SER A 4 -25.89 -13.61 -27.36
C SER A 4 -25.33 -14.91 -26.77
N PRO A 5 -25.71 -15.35 -25.56
CA PRO A 5 -26.73 -14.81 -24.65
C PRO A 5 -26.17 -13.86 -23.57
N TYR A 6 -25.01 -13.24 -23.79
CA TYR A 6 -24.30 -12.46 -22.77
C TYR A 6 -24.89 -11.05 -22.62
N ILE A 7 -25.44 -10.80 -21.44
CA ILE A 7 -26.12 -9.55 -21.08
C ILE A 7 -25.19 -8.49 -20.49
N TYR A 8 -23.98 -8.88 -20.09
CA TYR A 8 -22.91 -7.96 -19.67
C TYR A 8 -22.07 -7.58 -20.89
N GLU A 9 -22.01 -6.29 -21.21
CA GLU A 9 -21.31 -5.80 -22.41
C GLU A 9 -20.25 -4.76 -22.05
N PRO A 10 -19.06 -4.78 -22.69
CA PRO A 10 -18.01 -3.79 -22.43
C PRO A 10 -18.47 -2.35 -22.63
N ASN A 11 -19.24 -2.07 -23.69
CA ASN A 11 -19.78 -0.74 -23.96
C ASN A 11 -20.65 -0.22 -22.81
N LYS A 12 -21.43 -1.12 -22.17
CA LYS A 12 -22.28 -0.74 -21.03
C LYS A 12 -21.46 -0.44 -19.78
N SER A 13 -20.39 -1.19 -19.54
CA SER A 13 -19.45 -0.85 -18.48
C SER A 13 -18.79 0.51 -18.73
N ILE A 14 -18.41 0.84 -19.97
CA ILE A 14 -17.87 2.17 -20.31
C ILE A 14 -18.91 3.28 -20.06
N ASP A 15 -20.18 3.06 -20.39
CA ASP A 15 -21.25 4.01 -20.08
C ASP A 15 -21.37 4.24 -18.56
N VAL A 16 -21.34 3.16 -17.76
CA VAL A 16 -21.38 3.25 -16.29
C VAL A 16 -20.14 3.93 -15.71
N TYR A 17 -18.97 3.70 -16.31
CA TYR A 17 -17.72 4.35 -15.91
C TYR A 17 -17.82 5.87 -16.06
N LYS A 18 -18.32 6.36 -17.18
CA LYS A 18 -18.55 7.81 -17.39
C LYS A 18 -19.52 8.41 -16.37
N GLU A 19 -20.58 7.68 -16.02
CA GLU A 19 -21.50 8.14 -14.98
C GLU A 19 -20.85 8.11 -13.58
N SER A 20 -19.96 7.14 -13.33
CA SER A 20 -19.15 7.09 -12.10
C SER A 20 -18.18 8.27 -12.01
N GLU A 21 -17.53 8.65 -13.11
CA GLU A 21 -16.68 9.85 -13.19
C GLU A 21 -17.47 11.11 -12.87
N LYS A 22 -18.61 11.33 -13.53
CA LYS A 22 -19.51 12.46 -13.24
C LYS A 22 -19.95 12.48 -11.77
N PHE A 23 -20.25 11.32 -11.20
CA PHE A 23 -20.61 11.20 -9.81
C PHE A 23 -19.47 11.64 -8.88
N PHE A 24 -18.23 11.24 -9.16
CA PHE A 24 -17.06 11.65 -8.38
C PHE A 24 -16.72 13.13 -8.54
N GLU A 25 -16.89 13.69 -9.74
CA GLU A 25 -16.74 15.14 -9.98
C GLU A 25 -17.79 15.95 -9.20
N ALA A 26 -19.03 15.48 -9.17
CA ALA A 26 -20.11 16.10 -8.40
C ALA A 26 -19.96 15.90 -6.88
N ASN A 27 -19.20 14.89 -6.45
CA ASN A 27 -19.02 14.52 -5.04
C ASN A 27 -17.52 14.44 -4.67
N PRO A 28 -16.80 15.58 -4.67
CA PRO A 28 -15.35 15.60 -4.46
C PRO A 28 -14.92 15.00 -3.12
N LYS A 29 -15.76 15.08 -2.07
CA LYS A 29 -15.48 14.45 -0.77
C LYS A 29 -15.42 12.92 -0.85
N ILE A 30 -16.28 12.31 -1.67
CA ILE A 30 -16.28 10.85 -1.87
C ILE A 30 -15.02 10.43 -2.62
N LYS A 31 -14.68 11.16 -3.68
CA LYS A 31 -13.45 10.95 -4.45
C LYS A 31 -12.21 11.05 -3.56
N GLN A 32 -12.09 12.15 -2.83
CA GLN A 32 -10.98 12.40 -1.90
C GLN A 32 -10.87 11.30 -0.85
N ARG A 33 -12.00 10.81 -0.31
CA ARG A 33 -11.99 9.72 0.67
C ARG A 33 -11.47 8.40 0.08
N ILE A 34 -11.80 8.08 -1.17
CA ILE A 34 -11.29 6.90 -1.87
C ILE A 34 -9.77 7.02 -2.06
N GLU A 35 -9.31 8.17 -2.55
CA GLU A 35 -7.89 8.45 -2.77
C GLU A 35 -7.09 8.40 -1.47
N GLU A 36 -7.61 9.01 -0.40
CA GLU A 36 -7.02 8.97 0.95
C GLU A 36 -6.87 7.53 1.44
N LEU A 37 -7.95 6.74 1.38
CA LEU A 37 -7.93 5.34 1.79
C LEU A 37 -6.93 4.51 0.97
N GLY A 38 -6.85 4.73 -0.35
CA GLY A 38 -5.88 4.09 -1.22
C GLY A 38 -4.44 4.41 -0.81
N TRP A 39 -4.12 5.69 -0.61
CA TRP A 39 -2.80 6.11 -0.17
C TRP A 39 -2.44 5.56 1.22
N VAL A 40 -3.39 5.53 2.15
CA VAL A 40 -3.18 4.93 3.47
C VAL A 40 -2.84 3.45 3.35
N TYR A 41 -3.58 2.68 2.55
CA TYR A 41 -3.28 1.26 2.37
C TYR A 41 -1.92 1.04 1.70
N HIS A 42 -1.54 1.89 0.74
CA HIS A 42 -0.20 1.87 0.16
C HIS A 42 0.87 2.10 1.22
N THR A 43 0.69 3.08 2.11
CA THR A 43 1.61 3.36 3.23
C THR A 43 1.73 2.18 4.19
N VAL A 44 0.67 1.40 4.41
CA VAL A 44 0.76 0.17 5.24
C VAL A 44 1.81 -0.81 4.72
N GLY A 45 2.06 -0.83 3.41
CA GLY A 45 3.11 -1.66 2.82
C GLY A 45 4.51 -1.32 3.31
N MET A 46 4.75 -0.06 3.70
CA MET A 46 6.04 0.40 4.23
C MET A 46 6.31 -0.11 5.66
N ILE A 47 5.26 -0.55 6.36
CA ILE A 47 5.37 -1.09 7.73
C ILE A 47 6.01 -2.48 7.71
N ILE A 48 5.86 -3.25 6.62
CA ILE A 48 6.35 -4.63 6.53
C ILE A 48 7.86 -4.60 6.30
N PRO A 49 8.69 -5.07 7.24
CA PRO A 49 10.12 -4.93 7.13
C PRO A 49 10.71 -5.67 5.92
N GLN A 50 11.60 -5.03 5.18
CA GLN A 50 12.36 -5.60 4.06
C GLN A 50 13.85 -5.59 4.39
N ASN A 51 14.51 -6.73 4.23
CA ASN A 51 15.95 -6.89 4.34
C ASN A 51 16.45 -7.84 3.23
N SER A 52 17.78 -7.97 3.09
CA SER A 52 18.38 -8.82 2.05
C SER A 52 17.96 -10.29 2.13
N GLU A 53 17.60 -10.79 3.32
CA GLU A 53 17.17 -12.17 3.53
C GLU A 53 15.71 -12.42 3.11
N ASN A 54 14.83 -11.44 3.32
CA ASN A 54 13.39 -11.60 3.12
C ASN A 54 12.87 -10.96 1.81
N LEU A 55 13.65 -10.11 1.13
CA LEU A 55 13.25 -9.36 -0.07
C LEU A 55 12.65 -10.24 -1.18
N TRP A 56 13.15 -11.48 -1.32
CA TRP A 56 12.70 -12.44 -2.34
C TRP A 56 11.98 -13.67 -1.79
N SER A 57 11.68 -13.65 -0.50
CA SER A 57 11.04 -14.79 0.16
C SER A 57 9.55 -14.94 -0.13
N GLY A 58 8.94 -13.89 -0.70
CA GLY A 58 7.50 -13.81 -0.95
C GLY A 58 6.65 -13.53 0.30
N HIS A 59 7.24 -13.21 1.46
CA HIS A 59 6.50 -12.81 2.66
C HIS A 59 5.65 -11.53 2.45
N TYR A 60 6.05 -10.66 1.51
CA TYR A 60 5.35 -9.44 1.11
C TYR A 60 4.20 -9.69 0.13
N LEU A 61 4.19 -10.85 -0.55
CA LEU A 61 3.23 -11.14 -1.61
C LEU A 61 1.76 -11.05 -1.15
N PRO A 62 1.35 -11.57 0.02
CA PRO A 62 -0.05 -11.45 0.44
C PRO A 62 -0.51 -10.00 0.61
N PHE A 63 0.37 -9.09 1.04
CA PHE A 63 0.04 -7.66 1.10
C PHE A 63 -0.10 -7.08 -0.31
N LYS A 64 0.85 -7.39 -1.21
CA LYS A 64 0.81 -6.93 -2.60
C LYS A 64 -0.46 -7.41 -3.32
N ASP A 65 -0.79 -8.69 -3.23
CA ASP A 65 -1.99 -9.25 -3.85
C ASP A 65 -3.27 -8.67 -3.23
N SER A 66 -3.23 -8.38 -1.92
CA SER A 66 -4.33 -7.68 -1.25
C SER A 66 -4.53 -6.28 -1.84
N TRP A 67 -3.46 -5.52 -2.05
CA TRP A 67 -3.52 -4.20 -2.67
C TRP A 67 -4.05 -4.25 -4.11
N GLU A 68 -3.60 -5.23 -4.89
CA GLU A 68 -4.10 -5.46 -6.25
C GLU A 68 -5.60 -5.80 -6.27
N GLU A 69 -6.08 -6.66 -5.34
CA GLU A 69 -7.51 -6.97 -5.22
C GLU A 69 -8.35 -5.74 -4.85
N LEU A 70 -7.84 -4.85 -4.00
CA LEU A 70 -8.50 -3.58 -3.67
C LEU A 70 -8.60 -2.65 -4.89
N HIS A 71 -7.56 -2.60 -5.73
CA HIS A 71 -7.58 -1.87 -7.01
C HIS A 71 -8.56 -2.45 -8.02
N VAL A 72 -8.56 -3.78 -8.18
CA VAL A 72 -9.50 -4.49 -9.03
C VAL A 72 -10.92 -4.24 -8.56
N SER A 73 -11.15 -4.26 -7.24
CA SER A 73 -12.45 -3.97 -6.64
C SER A 73 -12.96 -2.56 -6.98
N PHE A 74 -12.11 -1.54 -6.82
CA PHE A 74 -12.46 -0.17 -7.21
C PHE A 74 -12.77 -0.07 -8.71
N THR A 75 -11.97 -0.70 -9.55
CA THR A 75 -12.19 -0.71 -11.00
C THR A 75 -13.55 -1.35 -11.36
N GLN A 76 -13.85 -2.50 -10.76
CA GLN A 76 -15.12 -3.20 -10.96
C GLN A 76 -16.33 -2.40 -10.47
N VAL A 77 -16.21 -1.66 -9.35
CA VAL A 77 -17.30 -0.82 -8.85
C VAL A 77 -17.63 0.31 -9.84
N CYS A 78 -16.62 0.91 -10.46
CA CYS A 78 -16.78 1.96 -11.46
C CYS A 78 -17.37 1.44 -12.78
N PHE A 79 -17.16 0.16 -13.10
CA PHE A 79 -17.72 -0.48 -14.30
C PHE A 79 -19.12 -1.09 -14.11
N GLY A 80 -19.73 -0.90 -12.94
CA GLY A 80 -21.05 -1.46 -12.61
C GLY A 80 -21.04 -2.97 -12.34
N LEU A 81 -19.87 -3.56 -12.10
CA LEU A 81 -19.69 -4.98 -11.77
C LEU A 81 -19.74 -5.21 -10.25
N TYR A 82 -20.78 -4.67 -9.60
CA TYR A 82 -20.82 -4.53 -8.14
C TYR A 82 -20.60 -5.82 -7.37
N LYS A 83 -21.23 -6.94 -7.77
CA LYS A 83 -21.02 -8.21 -7.08
C LYS A 83 -19.55 -8.61 -7.09
N GLN A 84 -18.88 -8.49 -8.24
CA GLN A 84 -17.46 -8.82 -8.33
C GLN A 84 -16.62 -7.86 -7.51
N ALA A 85 -16.96 -6.56 -7.49
CA ALA A 85 -16.28 -5.60 -6.64
C ALA A 85 -16.30 -6.03 -5.16
N PHE A 86 -17.45 -6.50 -4.65
CA PHE A 86 -17.53 -7.03 -3.27
C PHE A 86 -16.82 -8.38 -3.08
N VAL A 87 -16.70 -9.21 -4.12
CA VAL A 87 -15.87 -10.43 -4.08
C VAL A 87 -14.39 -10.06 -3.96
N SER A 88 -13.90 -9.11 -4.76
CA SER A 88 -12.53 -8.61 -4.66
C SER A 88 -12.26 -7.87 -3.34
N LEU A 89 -13.23 -7.14 -2.76
CA LEU A 89 -13.07 -6.60 -1.40
C LEU A 89 -12.83 -7.71 -0.37
N ARG A 90 -13.56 -8.82 -0.48
CA ARG A 90 -13.36 -9.98 0.39
C ARG A 90 -11.97 -10.56 0.23
N SER A 91 -11.53 -10.77 -1.02
CA SER A 91 -10.17 -11.26 -1.31
C SER A 91 -9.11 -10.32 -0.73
N GLY A 92 -9.27 -9.01 -0.92
CA GLY A 92 -8.41 -7.99 -0.32
C GLY A 92 -8.33 -8.10 1.20
N LEU A 93 -9.47 -8.23 1.90
CA LEU A 93 -9.49 -8.45 3.35
C LEU A 93 -8.77 -9.74 3.77
N GLU A 94 -9.06 -10.85 3.10
CA GLU A 94 -8.47 -12.16 3.42
C GLU A 94 -6.94 -12.15 3.24
N LEU A 95 -6.46 -11.62 2.11
CA LEU A 95 -5.04 -11.49 1.81
C LEU A 95 -4.33 -10.46 2.71
N GLY A 96 -5.01 -9.35 3.03
CA GLY A 96 -4.49 -8.33 3.94
C GLY A 96 -4.28 -8.89 5.35
N MET A 97 -5.20 -9.71 5.84
CA MET A 97 -5.00 -10.44 7.09
C MET A 97 -3.93 -11.54 6.98
N LEU A 98 -3.85 -12.19 5.83
CA LEU A 98 -2.87 -13.25 5.56
C LEU A 98 -1.43 -12.72 5.60
N SER A 99 -1.22 -11.47 5.16
CA SER A 99 0.07 -10.79 5.25
C SER A 99 0.57 -10.68 6.70
N VAL A 100 -0.30 -10.31 7.64
CA VAL A 100 0.05 -10.27 9.08
C VAL A 100 0.21 -11.69 9.63
N TYR A 101 -0.64 -12.63 9.20
CA TYR A 101 -0.59 -14.02 9.64
C TYR A 101 0.76 -14.68 9.35
N PHE A 102 1.26 -14.59 8.11
CA PHE A 102 2.53 -15.24 7.77
C PHE A 102 3.70 -14.59 8.50
N ASN A 103 3.65 -13.27 8.70
CA ASN A 103 4.72 -12.54 9.37
C ASN A 103 4.61 -12.55 10.91
N ILE A 104 3.59 -13.17 11.51
CA ILE A 104 3.28 -13.07 12.94
C ILE A 104 4.42 -13.52 13.87
N ASN A 105 5.22 -14.49 13.43
CA ASN A 105 6.33 -15.10 14.17
C ASN A 105 7.70 -14.68 13.60
N ASP A 106 7.75 -13.65 12.75
CA ASP A 106 8.97 -13.15 12.09
C ASP A 106 9.69 -14.19 11.20
N ASP A 107 9.04 -15.33 10.95
CA ASP A 107 9.47 -16.42 10.04
C ASP A 107 8.61 -16.48 8.77
N GLY A 108 8.05 -15.33 8.35
CA GLY A 108 7.15 -15.25 7.20
C GLY A 108 7.77 -15.79 5.92
N HIS A 109 9.08 -15.63 5.76
CA HIS A 109 9.85 -16.11 4.62
C HIS A 109 9.92 -17.65 4.49
N ASN A 110 9.72 -18.42 5.58
CA ASN A 110 9.60 -19.88 5.52
C ASN A 110 8.15 -20.33 5.59
N ALA A 111 7.33 -19.67 6.41
CA ALA A 111 5.92 -20.00 6.58
C ALA A 111 5.10 -19.86 5.29
N VAL A 112 5.49 -18.92 4.41
CA VAL A 112 4.78 -18.63 3.16
C VAL A 112 5.13 -19.59 2.01
N LYS A 113 6.31 -20.23 2.02
CA LYS A 113 6.86 -21.00 0.88
C LYS A 113 5.94 -22.09 0.37
N THR A 114 5.33 -22.88 1.26
CA THR A 114 4.43 -23.97 0.86
C THR A 114 3.13 -23.44 0.26
N TRP A 115 2.66 -22.28 0.69
CA TRP A 115 1.52 -21.60 0.11
C TRP A 115 1.86 -20.98 -1.26
N LEU A 116 3.03 -20.34 -1.41
CA LEU A 116 3.54 -19.83 -2.70
C LEU A 116 3.70 -20.94 -3.74
N ASP A 117 4.24 -22.08 -3.32
CA ASP A 117 4.41 -23.26 -4.18
C ASP A 117 3.09 -23.98 -4.50
N SER A 118 1.93 -23.46 -4.06
CA SER A 118 0.62 -24.10 -4.21
C SER A 118 0.53 -25.51 -3.60
N LYS A 119 1.34 -25.78 -2.56
CA LYS A 119 1.35 -27.07 -1.82
C LYS A 119 0.46 -27.04 -0.57
N ALA A 120 0.03 -25.87 -0.13
CA ALA A 120 -0.82 -25.68 1.03
C ALA A 120 -2.01 -24.77 0.72
N ASP A 121 -3.18 -25.12 1.27
CA ASP A 121 -4.38 -24.28 1.19
C ASP A 121 -4.23 -23.01 2.02
N THR A 122 -4.92 -21.93 1.60
CA THR A 122 -5.07 -20.74 2.43
C THR A 122 -5.75 -21.10 3.77
N PRO A 123 -5.17 -20.72 4.93
CA PRO A 123 -5.74 -21.03 6.23
C PRO A 123 -7.15 -20.46 6.39
N ARG A 124 -8.05 -21.23 7.00
CA ARG A 124 -9.39 -20.74 7.35
C ARG A 124 -9.30 -19.58 8.34
N THR A 125 -10.24 -18.65 8.26
CA THR A 125 -10.30 -17.45 9.13
C THR A 125 -10.22 -17.74 10.63
N LYS A 126 -10.79 -18.87 11.08
CA LYS A 126 -10.68 -19.32 12.48
C LYS A 126 -9.22 -19.59 12.89
N ASN A 127 -8.44 -20.19 12.00
CA ASN A 127 -7.03 -20.49 12.21
C ASN A 127 -6.20 -19.21 12.15
N ILE A 128 -6.49 -18.31 11.19
CA ILE A 128 -5.85 -16.99 11.10
C ILE A 128 -5.99 -16.24 12.43
N TRP A 129 -7.22 -16.08 12.94
CA TRP A 129 -7.45 -15.40 14.22
C TRP A 129 -6.81 -16.09 15.42
N LYS A 130 -6.72 -17.42 15.41
CA LYS A 130 -6.06 -18.17 16.48
C LYS A 130 -4.58 -17.79 16.55
N ILE A 131 -3.92 -17.68 15.40
CA ILE A 131 -2.51 -17.34 15.29
C ILE A 131 -2.28 -15.84 15.53
N LEU A 132 -3.08 -14.95 14.95
CA LEU A 132 -2.97 -13.51 15.20
C LEU A 132 -3.05 -13.16 16.70
N ARG A 133 -3.92 -13.85 17.46
CA ARG A 133 -4.04 -13.67 18.92
C ARG A 133 -2.90 -14.27 19.75
N GLN A 134 -1.92 -14.92 19.12
CA GLN A 134 -0.68 -15.31 19.80
C GLN A 134 0.26 -14.12 19.98
N ASN A 135 0.15 -13.09 19.13
CA ASN A 135 0.85 -11.83 19.33
C ASN A 135 0.22 -11.06 20.51
N ASN A 136 1.07 -10.63 21.45
CA ASN A 136 0.64 -9.98 22.69
C ASN A 136 -0.09 -8.65 22.44
N ASN A 137 0.39 -7.83 21.50
CA ASN A 137 -0.20 -6.54 21.17
C ASN A 137 -1.58 -6.72 20.56
N ILE A 138 -1.70 -7.61 19.56
CA ILE A 138 -3.00 -7.96 18.95
C ILE A 138 -3.97 -8.51 20.00
N LYS A 139 -3.51 -9.37 20.90
CA LYS A 139 -4.35 -9.93 21.96
C LYS A 139 -4.86 -8.86 22.93
N LYS A 140 -3.97 -8.03 23.50
CA LYS A 140 -4.33 -6.93 24.41
C LYS A 140 -5.31 -5.96 23.73
N PHE A 141 -5.05 -5.63 22.47
CA PHE A 141 -5.90 -4.71 21.71
C PHE A 141 -7.27 -5.30 21.39
N ASP A 142 -7.34 -6.58 20.99
CA ASP A 142 -8.62 -7.29 20.76
C ASP A 142 -9.47 -7.35 22.02
N GLU A 143 -8.85 -7.54 23.20
CA GLU A 143 -9.56 -7.57 24.49
C GLU A 143 -10.18 -6.20 24.86
N LYS A 144 -9.55 -5.09 24.45
CA LYS A 144 -10.03 -3.73 24.71
C LYS A 144 -11.07 -3.27 23.69
N HIS A 145 -10.80 -3.49 22.39
CA HIS A 145 -11.56 -2.90 21.29
C HIS A 145 -12.41 -3.89 20.49
N ASN A 146 -12.39 -5.18 20.84
CA ASN A 146 -13.12 -6.24 20.13
C ASN A 146 -12.79 -6.28 18.62
N LEU A 147 -11.52 -6.19 18.25
CA LEU A 147 -11.05 -6.17 16.86
C LEU A 147 -11.56 -7.37 16.05
N LYS A 148 -11.67 -8.55 16.67
CA LYS A 148 -12.25 -9.75 16.07
C LYS A 148 -13.72 -9.58 15.72
N GLN A 149 -14.46 -8.79 16.49
CA GLN A 149 -15.86 -8.48 16.19
C GLN A 149 -15.97 -7.58 14.96
N VAL A 150 -15.11 -6.57 14.83
CA VAL A 150 -15.02 -5.71 13.62
C VAL A 150 -14.85 -6.58 12.37
N HIS A 151 -13.95 -7.55 12.41
CA HIS A 151 -13.81 -8.51 11.31
C HIS A 151 -15.05 -9.40 11.10
N LYS A 152 -15.71 -9.88 12.16
CA LYS A 152 -16.95 -10.66 12.02
C LYS A 152 -18.06 -9.85 11.36
N ASP A 153 -18.12 -8.55 11.64
CA ASP A 153 -19.10 -7.65 11.05
C ASP A 153 -18.88 -7.52 9.54
N LEU A 154 -17.63 -7.56 9.06
CA LEU A 154 -17.27 -7.70 7.64
C LEU A 154 -17.60 -9.08 7.04
N GLY A 155 -17.97 -10.06 7.85
CA GLY A 155 -18.29 -11.42 7.42
C GLY A 155 -19.46 -11.51 6.43
N TYR A 156 -20.29 -10.46 6.29
CA TYR A 156 -21.31 -10.43 5.24
C TYR A 156 -20.74 -10.43 3.82
N LEU A 157 -19.47 -10.08 3.63
CA LEU A 157 -18.82 -10.13 2.32
C LEU A 157 -18.80 -11.56 1.76
N HIS A 158 -18.76 -12.57 2.64
CA HIS A 158 -18.89 -13.98 2.27
C HIS A 158 -20.22 -14.28 1.55
N ASN A 159 -21.25 -13.48 1.78
CA ASN A 159 -22.56 -13.67 1.13
C ASN A 159 -22.49 -13.49 -0.40
N TYR A 160 -21.49 -12.77 -0.93
CA TYR A 160 -21.37 -12.46 -2.35
C TYR A 160 -20.72 -13.56 -3.19
N VAL A 161 -20.14 -14.58 -2.55
CA VAL A 161 -19.64 -15.80 -3.22
C VAL A 161 -20.67 -16.95 -3.21
N HIS A 162 -21.95 -16.62 -3.41
CA HIS A 162 -23.06 -17.58 -3.50
C HIS A 162 -23.43 -18.32 -2.21
N THR A 163 -23.07 -17.79 -1.03
CA THR A 163 -23.46 -18.42 0.25
C THR A 163 -24.84 -17.97 0.75
N LYS A 164 -25.37 -16.84 0.25
CA LYS A 164 -26.76 -16.42 0.46
C LYS A 164 -27.40 -16.03 -0.87
N GLY A 165 -28.73 -16.18 -0.94
CA GLY A 165 -29.54 -16.07 -2.16
C GLY A 165 -29.63 -14.67 -2.78
N ALA A 166 -30.73 -14.40 -3.48
CA ALA A 166 -30.89 -13.30 -4.44
C ALA A 166 -30.33 -11.92 -4.03
N LYS A 167 -30.44 -11.52 -2.76
CA LYS A 167 -29.94 -10.23 -2.20
C LYS A 167 -28.43 -10.03 -2.33
N HIS A 168 -27.65 -11.11 -2.40
CA HIS A 168 -26.19 -11.09 -2.53
C HIS A 168 -25.71 -11.66 -3.88
N SER A 169 -26.61 -11.74 -4.85
CA SER A 169 -26.33 -12.21 -6.21
C SER A 169 -26.01 -11.05 -7.16
N ASN A 170 -25.88 -11.32 -8.46
CA ASN A 170 -25.79 -10.29 -9.52
C ASN A 170 -27.04 -9.38 -9.62
N ARG A 171 -28.00 -9.51 -8.70
CA ARG A 171 -29.19 -8.65 -8.58
C ARG A 171 -29.02 -7.50 -7.58
N MET A 172 -27.78 -7.08 -7.34
CA MET A 172 -27.52 -5.88 -6.53
C MET A 172 -28.06 -4.64 -7.23
N GLY A 173 -28.64 -3.70 -6.48
CA GLY A 173 -29.13 -2.43 -7.02
C GLY A 173 -30.64 -2.46 -7.27
N LEU A 174 -31.11 -1.61 -8.18
CA LEU A 174 -32.52 -1.56 -8.54
C LEU A 174 -32.91 -2.85 -9.28
N LEU A 175 -34.07 -3.40 -8.88
CA LEU A 175 -34.65 -4.63 -9.38
C LEU A 175 -35.18 -4.47 -10.82
N LYS A 176 -34.40 -3.96 -11.78
CA LYS A 176 -34.96 -3.52 -13.07
C LYS A 176 -34.16 -3.74 -14.35
N ASN A 177 -32.86 -4.08 -14.35
CA ASN A 177 -32.14 -4.26 -15.61
C ASN A 177 -31.26 -5.51 -15.64
N ASN A 178 -31.24 -6.19 -16.79
CA ASN A 178 -30.43 -7.40 -17.03
C ASN A 178 -28.97 -7.06 -17.40
N PHE A 179 -28.53 -5.81 -17.28
CA PHE A 179 -27.22 -5.34 -17.74
C PHE A 179 -26.62 -4.34 -16.74
N GLN A 180 -25.35 -3.96 -16.93
CA GLN A 180 -24.65 -3.04 -16.02
C GLN A 180 -25.33 -1.67 -15.97
N THR A 181 -25.56 -1.15 -14.76
CA THR A 181 -26.16 0.16 -14.54
C THR A 181 -25.38 0.90 -13.46
N PHE A 182 -25.43 2.23 -13.49
CA PHE A 182 -24.84 3.06 -12.45
C PHE A 182 -25.75 3.10 -11.21
N GLU A 183 -25.18 2.82 -10.04
CA GLU A 183 -25.90 2.70 -8.76
C GLU A 183 -25.09 3.36 -7.63
N GLU A 184 -25.35 4.65 -7.38
CA GLU A 184 -24.71 5.45 -6.32
C GLU A 184 -24.73 4.76 -4.94
N LYS A 185 -25.86 4.14 -4.58
CA LYS A 185 -26.02 3.44 -3.30
C LYS A 185 -25.03 2.28 -3.15
N LEU A 186 -24.68 1.61 -4.26
CA LEU A 186 -23.72 0.50 -4.24
C LEU A 186 -22.29 1.01 -4.13
N ILE A 187 -21.95 2.14 -4.74
CA ILE A 187 -20.65 2.81 -4.55
C ILE A 187 -20.49 3.24 -3.10
N SER A 188 -21.51 3.86 -2.50
CA SER A 188 -21.49 4.28 -1.09
C SER A 188 -21.31 3.08 -0.14
N LYS A 189 -22.01 1.98 -0.41
CA LYS A 189 -21.88 0.73 0.36
C LYS A 189 -20.51 0.08 0.18
N TRP A 190 -19.98 0.11 -1.03
CA TRP A 190 -18.63 -0.37 -1.34
C TRP A 190 -17.59 0.46 -0.57
N LEU A 191 -17.68 1.80 -0.61
CA LEU A 191 -16.76 2.71 0.09
C LEU A 191 -16.76 2.47 1.60
N LYS A 192 -17.94 2.25 2.20
CA LYS A 192 -18.02 1.88 3.63
C LYS A 192 -17.24 0.59 3.93
N SER A 193 -17.45 -0.45 3.11
CA SER A 193 -16.76 -1.73 3.27
C SER A 193 -15.25 -1.59 3.06
N TYR A 194 -14.87 -0.80 2.06
CA TYR A 194 -13.48 -0.48 1.72
C TYR A 194 -12.76 0.21 2.89
N ALA A 195 -13.39 1.22 3.48
CA ALA A 195 -12.87 1.92 4.66
C ALA A 195 -12.71 1.00 5.87
N GLU A 196 -13.72 0.17 6.16
CA GLU A 196 -13.68 -0.80 7.27
C GLU A 196 -12.56 -1.84 7.10
N ILE A 197 -12.35 -2.34 5.87
CA ILE A 197 -11.26 -3.28 5.56
C ILE A 197 -9.90 -2.61 5.77
N ILE A 198 -9.69 -1.43 5.19
CA ILE A 198 -8.40 -0.71 5.29
C ILE A 198 -8.10 -0.39 6.74
N SER A 199 -9.08 0.10 7.50
CA SER A 199 -8.93 0.40 8.92
C SER A 199 -8.52 -0.84 9.73
N LEU A 200 -9.20 -1.96 9.53
CA LEU A 200 -8.90 -3.23 10.20
C LEU A 200 -7.50 -3.75 9.85
N VAL A 201 -7.16 -3.80 8.56
CA VAL A 201 -5.86 -4.34 8.11
C VAL A 201 -4.72 -3.42 8.55
N SER A 202 -4.89 -2.10 8.47
CA SER A 202 -3.91 -1.13 8.98
C SER A 202 -3.68 -1.35 10.47
N THR A 203 -4.76 -1.47 11.26
CA THR A 203 -4.68 -1.75 12.71
C THR A 203 -3.87 -3.02 13.00
N LEU A 204 -4.11 -4.11 12.26
CA LEU A 204 -3.38 -5.36 12.46
C LEU A 204 -1.88 -5.22 12.13
N HIS A 205 -1.51 -4.44 11.12
CA HIS A 205 -0.11 -4.17 10.79
C HIS A 205 0.59 -3.32 11.86
N LEU A 206 -0.05 -2.24 12.31
CA LEU A 206 0.51 -1.40 13.37
C LEU A 206 0.74 -2.20 14.67
N LEU A 207 -0.20 -3.11 15.01
CA LEU A 207 -0.08 -3.98 16.18
C LEU A 207 1.02 -5.03 16.04
N LYS A 208 1.25 -5.56 14.83
CA LYS A 208 2.35 -6.51 14.57
C LYS A 208 3.71 -5.81 14.59
N TYR A 209 3.76 -4.60 14.06
CA TYR A 209 4.98 -3.80 13.92
C TYR A 209 4.84 -2.49 14.71
N PRO A 210 4.85 -2.56 16.05
CA PRO A 210 4.68 -1.39 16.93
C PRO A 210 5.65 -0.23 16.64
N ILE A 211 6.83 -0.50 16.08
CA ILE A 211 7.78 0.55 15.66
C ILE A 211 7.18 1.55 14.66
N SER A 212 6.16 1.13 13.89
CA SER A 212 5.50 1.97 12.89
C SER A 212 4.71 3.15 13.45
N VAL A 213 4.40 3.16 14.76
CA VAL A 213 3.73 4.30 15.43
C VAL A 213 4.69 5.13 16.28
N ILE A 214 5.98 4.78 16.31
CA ILE A 214 6.96 5.57 17.06
C ILE A 214 7.32 6.81 16.23
N ARG A 215 7.00 7.99 16.77
CA ARG A 215 7.33 9.28 16.18
C ARG A 215 8.82 9.57 16.37
N PHE A 216 9.61 9.33 15.34
CA PHE A 216 11.03 9.57 15.31
C PHE A 216 11.45 10.06 13.92
N ASP A 217 12.33 11.05 13.86
CA ASP A 217 12.89 11.55 12.61
C ASP A 217 14.06 10.66 12.19
N TYR A 218 13.74 9.62 11.41
CA TYR A 218 14.73 8.64 10.95
C TYR A 218 15.73 9.25 9.96
N SER A 219 15.37 10.32 9.26
CA SER A 219 16.24 11.02 8.31
C SER A 219 17.48 11.61 8.98
N LYS A 220 17.40 11.98 10.27
CA LYS A 220 18.57 12.44 11.03
C LYS A 220 19.65 11.37 11.17
N LYS A 221 19.25 10.10 11.23
CA LYS A 221 20.16 8.96 11.44
C LYS A 221 20.59 8.30 10.14
N PHE A 222 19.71 8.28 9.14
CA PHE A 222 19.90 7.51 7.92
C PHE A 222 19.89 8.35 6.62
N GLY A 223 19.62 9.64 6.71
CA GLY A 223 19.57 10.55 5.55
C GLY A 223 18.41 10.18 4.63
N ILE A 224 18.72 9.92 3.36
CA ILE A 224 17.73 9.52 2.36
C ILE A 224 17.55 8.00 2.25
N ASP A 225 18.48 7.23 2.82
CA ASP A 225 18.53 5.76 2.73
C ASP A 225 18.03 5.12 4.04
N ILE A 226 16.80 5.45 4.40
CA ILE A 226 16.16 4.90 5.61
C ILE A 226 15.88 3.41 5.38
N PRO A 227 16.45 2.50 6.20
CA PRO A 227 16.22 1.08 6.00
C PRO A 227 14.74 0.72 6.21
N GLY A 228 14.26 -0.27 5.45
CA GLY A 228 12.90 -0.77 5.56
C GLY A 228 12.66 -1.63 6.80
N PHE A 229 12.90 -1.12 8.01
CA PHE A 229 12.67 -1.86 9.27
C PHE A 229 11.25 -1.69 9.84
N GLY A 230 10.38 -0.98 9.12
CA GLY A 230 8.96 -0.80 9.47
C GLY A 230 8.62 0.49 10.22
N GLY A 231 9.60 1.36 10.49
CA GLY A 231 9.36 2.71 11.01
C GLY A 231 8.70 3.60 9.97
N LEU A 232 7.76 4.46 10.40
CA LEU A 232 7.09 5.41 9.54
C LEU A 232 7.44 6.84 9.93
N GLU A 233 7.55 7.71 8.93
CA GLU A 233 7.59 9.15 9.11
C GLU A 233 6.29 9.67 9.76
N GLU A 234 6.37 10.74 10.55
CA GLU A 234 5.23 11.26 11.33
C GLU A 234 4.00 11.56 10.46
N TYR A 235 4.21 12.13 9.26
CA TYR A 235 3.11 12.44 8.34
C TYR A 235 2.37 11.18 7.86
N ASN A 236 3.06 10.04 7.78
CA ASN A 236 2.45 8.76 7.40
C ASN A 236 1.66 8.16 8.57
N ILE A 237 2.16 8.32 9.81
CA ILE A 237 1.44 7.95 11.03
C ILE A 237 0.12 8.73 11.09
N ASP A 238 0.17 10.05 10.88
CA ASP A 238 -1.02 10.92 10.93
C ASP A 238 -2.04 10.58 9.84
N LYS A 239 -1.57 10.22 8.63
CA LYS A 239 -2.45 9.74 7.55
C LYS A 239 -3.15 8.44 7.91
N ILE A 240 -2.45 7.48 8.53
CA ILE A 240 -3.10 6.25 8.98
C ILE A 240 -4.08 6.57 10.12
N ALA A 241 -3.71 7.47 11.03
CA ALA A 241 -4.55 7.91 12.14
C ALA A 241 -5.92 8.44 11.68
N SER A 242 -5.97 9.18 10.56
CA SER A 242 -7.19 9.82 10.05
C SER A 242 -8.30 8.82 9.66
N ILE A 243 -7.97 7.54 9.47
CA ILE A 243 -8.93 6.50 9.09
C ILE A 243 -9.27 5.53 10.24
N LEU A 244 -8.55 5.64 11.36
CA LEU A 244 -8.76 4.75 12.51
C LEU A 244 -9.89 5.28 13.40
N PRO A 245 -10.63 4.40 14.09
CA PRO A 245 -11.56 4.81 15.12
C PRO A 245 -10.88 5.60 16.24
N ASP A 246 -11.65 6.43 16.93
CA ASP A 246 -11.17 7.19 18.08
C ASP A 246 -10.45 6.28 19.09
N LYS A 247 -9.34 6.79 19.64
CA LYS A 247 -8.46 6.13 20.61
C LYS A 247 -7.68 4.92 20.09
N TYR A 248 -7.88 4.47 18.86
CA TYR A 248 -7.09 3.34 18.33
C TYR A 248 -5.61 3.68 18.29
N LEU A 249 -5.24 4.82 17.69
CA LEU A 249 -3.82 5.19 17.61
C LEU A 249 -3.20 5.37 18.99
N GLU A 250 -3.85 6.12 19.89
CA GLU A 250 -3.37 6.35 21.26
C GLU A 250 -3.08 5.03 21.98
N ASP A 251 -3.97 4.05 21.85
CA ASP A 251 -3.80 2.75 22.48
C ASP A 251 -2.71 1.89 21.82
N ILE A 252 -2.51 2.02 20.50
CA ILE A 252 -1.42 1.34 19.79
C ILE A 252 -0.08 1.97 20.17
N GLU A 253 0.02 3.30 20.29
CA GLU A 253 1.20 4.00 20.77
C GLU A 253 1.56 3.59 22.20
N LEU A 254 0.57 3.43 23.09
CA LEU A 254 0.79 2.87 24.43
C LEU A 254 1.38 1.45 24.38
N LEU A 255 0.83 0.58 23.51
CA LEU A 255 1.37 -0.77 23.34
C LEU A 255 2.80 -0.76 22.78
N ALA A 256 3.11 0.14 21.85
CA ALA A 256 4.45 0.29 21.29
C ALA A 256 5.47 0.79 22.31
N ASN A 257 5.05 1.66 23.24
CA ASN A 257 5.88 2.12 24.34
C ASN A 257 6.15 1.03 25.39
N GLU A 258 5.25 0.06 25.54
CA GLU A 258 5.43 -1.10 26.41
C GLU A 258 6.20 -2.25 25.74
N ASP A 259 6.36 -2.23 24.42
CA ASP A 259 6.99 -3.31 23.65
C ASP A 259 8.53 -3.28 23.78
N PRO A 260 9.16 -4.27 24.46
CA PRO A 260 10.59 -4.19 24.76
C PRO A 260 11.46 -4.21 23.51
N SER A 261 11.08 -4.98 22.49
CA SER A 261 11.83 -5.07 21.23
C SER A 261 11.84 -3.72 20.52
N THR A 262 10.69 -3.05 20.46
CA THR A 262 10.56 -1.73 19.86
C THR A 262 11.42 -0.70 20.58
N GLN A 263 11.35 -0.67 21.91
CA GLN A 263 12.13 0.28 22.71
C GLN A 263 13.63 0.03 22.60
N GLU A 264 14.06 -1.23 22.50
CA GLU A 264 15.46 -1.59 22.26
C GLU A 264 15.94 -1.10 20.89
N THR A 265 15.18 -1.36 19.81
CA THR A 265 15.50 -0.87 18.46
C THR A 265 15.57 0.65 18.40
N ILE A 266 14.61 1.37 19.01
CA ILE A 266 14.62 2.84 19.03
C ILE A 266 15.82 3.39 19.81
N LYS A 267 16.19 2.73 20.92
CA LYS A 267 17.37 3.09 21.69
C LYS A 267 18.66 2.88 20.88
N GLU A 268 18.74 1.79 20.13
CA GLU A 268 19.86 1.51 19.23
C GLU A 268 19.97 2.58 18.13
N ILE A 269 18.86 2.86 17.41
CA ILE A 269 18.81 3.90 16.37
C ILE A 269 19.20 5.27 16.95
N SER A 270 18.71 5.60 18.14
CA SER A 270 19.02 6.87 18.82
C SER A 270 20.50 7.00 19.18
N SER A 271 21.21 5.88 19.35
CA SER A 271 22.63 5.87 19.69
C SER A 271 23.56 6.16 18.51
N PHE A 272 23.06 6.01 17.27
CA PHE A 272 23.83 6.37 16.09
C PHE A 272 24.08 7.88 16.04
N PRO A 273 25.26 8.33 15.55
CA PRO A 273 25.49 9.75 15.33
C PRO A 273 24.50 10.28 14.27
N ASP A 274 24.11 11.55 14.41
CA ASP A 274 23.35 12.22 13.36
C ASP A 274 24.21 12.35 12.10
N MET A 275 23.59 12.22 10.93
CA MET A 275 24.26 12.45 9.66
C MET A 275 24.53 13.92 9.44
N THR A 276 25.71 14.25 8.93
CA THR A 276 26.03 15.61 8.51
C THR A 276 25.44 15.90 7.12
N ASP A 277 25.27 17.18 6.79
CA ASP A 277 24.76 17.61 5.49
C ASP A 277 25.62 17.09 4.33
N GLU A 278 26.94 16.96 4.53
CA GLU A 278 27.86 16.39 3.54
C GLU A 278 27.62 14.90 3.32
N GLN A 279 27.36 14.14 4.39
CA GLN A 279 27.08 12.70 4.27
C GLN A 279 25.75 12.43 3.57
N VAL A 280 24.73 13.24 3.87
CA VAL A 280 23.44 13.16 3.17
C VAL A 280 23.62 13.52 1.69
N GLU A 281 24.43 14.54 1.39
CA GLU A 281 24.72 14.91 0.01
C GLU A 281 25.47 13.82 -0.75
N GLU A 282 26.41 13.13 -0.11
CA GLU A 282 27.10 11.98 -0.68
C GLU A 282 26.14 10.83 -1.01
N GLN A 283 25.18 10.52 -0.12
CA GLN A 283 24.13 9.54 -0.41
C GLN A 283 23.31 9.93 -1.66
N ILE A 284 22.91 11.20 -1.76
CA ILE A 284 22.14 11.69 -2.92
C ILE A 284 22.95 11.54 -4.21
N ILE A 285 24.23 11.95 -4.19
CA ILE A 285 25.12 11.80 -5.34
C ILE A 285 25.24 10.33 -5.76
N ASN A 286 25.42 9.42 -4.81
CA ASN A 286 25.57 7.99 -5.10
C ASN A 286 24.28 7.38 -5.67
N LEU A 287 23.12 7.78 -5.16
CA LEU A 287 21.83 7.38 -5.71
C LEU A 287 21.64 7.90 -7.13
N GLU A 288 21.95 9.17 -7.39
CA GLU A 288 21.83 9.77 -8.72
C GLU A 288 22.79 9.13 -9.73
N LYS A 289 24.04 8.82 -9.31
CA LYS A 289 24.98 8.04 -10.12
C LYS A 289 24.39 6.70 -10.54
N MET A 290 23.82 5.94 -9.60
CA MET A 290 23.19 4.66 -9.88
C MET A 290 22.04 4.82 -10.89
N LEU A 291 21.17 5.82 -10.72
CA LEU A 291 20.07 6.09 -11.64
C LEU A 291 20.55 6.48 -13.05
N ILE A 292 21.64 7.24 -13.14
CA ILE A 292 22.27 7.64 -14.41
C ILE A 292 22.90 6.44 -15.11
N GLU A 293 23.71 5.67 -14.38
CA GLU A 293 24.42 4.51 -14.90
C GLU A 293 23.44 3.43 -15.36
N ASP A 294 22.46 3.08 -14.52
CA ASP A 294 21.54 1.99 -14.80
C ASP A 294 20.31 2.37 -15.63
N GLY A 295 20.07 3.67 -15.80
CA GLY A 295 18.88 4.21 -16.46
C GLY A 295 19.14 4.88 -17.81
N GLU A 296 18.59 6.08 -17.96
CA GLU A 296 18.51 6.82 -19.24
C GLU A 296 19.77 7.66 -19.55
N GLY A 297 20.81 7.60 -18.70
CA GLY A 297 22.03 8.40 -18.85
C GLY A 297 21.90 9.84 -18.34
N PHE A 298 23.05 10.52 -18.19
CA PHE A 298 23.11 11.84 -17.57
C PHE A 298 22.29 12.89 -18.33
N THR A 299 22.33 12.86 -19.67
CA THR A 299 21.62 13.85 -20.49
C THR A 299 20.12 13.81 -20.21
N LYS A 300 19.55 12.61 -20.16
CA LYS A 300 18.12 12.44 -19.94
C LYS A 300 17.75 12.68 -18.48
N TRP A 301 18.60 12.26 -17.54
CA TRP A 301 18.45 12.58 -16.14
C TRP A 301 18.36 14.09 -15.93
N LEU A 302 19.25 14.89 -16.55
CA LEU A 302 19.24 16.35 -16.43
C LEU A 302 17.97 16.96 -17.01
N GLU A 303 17.52 16.51 -18.19
CA GLU A 303 16.22 16.94 -18.76
C GLU A 303 15.06 16.68 -17.80
N ASN A 304 15.06 15.53 -17.13
CA ASN A 304 14.05 15.18 -16.14
C ASN A 304 14.12 16.12 -14.92
N GLN A 305 15.32 16.42 -14.41
CA GLN A 305 15.50 17.38 -13.30
C GLN A 305 14.99 18.78 -13.67
N GLU A 306 15.31 19.28 -14.87
CA GLU A 306 14.82 20.58 -15.35
C GLU A 306 13.30 20.60 -15.51
N ARG A 307 12.71 19.47 -15.94
CA ARG A 307 11.26 19.33 -16.03
C ARG A 307 10.62 19.37 -14.65
N PHE A 308 11.21 18.70 -13.66
CA PHE A 308 10.74 18.74 -12.28
C PHE A 308 10.86 20.14 -11.67
N LEU A 309 11.95 20.87 -11.97
CA LEU A 309 12.14 22.27 -11.55
C LEU A 309 11.05 23.21 -12.09
N LYS A 310 10.65 23.03 -13.36
CA LYS A 310 9.62 23.86 -14.01
C LYS A 310 8.20 23.59 -13.49
N SER A 311 7.94 22.40 -12.94
CA SER A 311 6.61 21.99 -12.44
C SER A 311 6.05 22.92 -11.35
N PRO A 312 6.82 23.30 -10.31
CA PRO A 312 6.40 24.31 -9.33
C PRO A 312 6.60 25.77 -9.79
N GLY A 313 7.04 26.01 -11.03
CA GLY A 313 7.28 27.36 -11.57
C GLY A 313 8.64 27.96 -11.23
N GLN A 314 9.63 27.15 -10.83
CA GLN A 314 11.00 27.62 -10.62
C GLN A 314 11.76 27.68 -11.96
N SER A 315 12.64 28.68 -12.09
CA SER A 315 13.41 28.92 -13.33
C SER A 315 14.88 28.47 -13.25
N GLU A 316 15.44 28.36 -12.04
CA GLU A 316 16.86 28.07 -11.83
C GLU A 316 17.07 27.10 -10.66
N PHE A 317 18.08 26.24 -10.77
CA PHE A 317 18.52 25.38 -9.68
C PHE A 317 19.26 26.19 -8.62
N ASP A 318 19.20 25.73 -7.37
CA ASP A 318 20.00 26.32 -6.30
C ASP A 318 21.50 26.00 -6.47
N GLU A 319 22.35 26.67 -5.67
CA GLU A 319 23.80 26.50 -5.75
C GLU A 319 24.24 25.05 -5.46
N LYS A 320 23.53 24.37 -4.55
CA LYS A 320 23.83 23.00 -4.13
C LYS A 320 23.60 22.01 -5.28
N MET A 321 22.46 22.11 -5.94
CA MET A 321 22.09 21.31 -7.10
C MET A 321 22.99 21.63 -8.30
N ASN A 322 23.35 22.90 -8.54
CA ASN A 322 24.29 23.25 -9.62
C ASN A 322 25.67 22.59 -9.41
N LYS A 323 26.19 22.60 -8.17
CA LYS A 323 27.43 21.88 -7.82
C LYS A 323 27.31 20.38 -8.06
N ARG A 324 26.16 19.79 -7.69
CA ARG A 324 25.87 18.38 -7.91
C ARG A 324 25.83 18.01 -9.39
N ILE A 325 25.12 18.79 -10.21
CA ILE A 325 25.02 18.61 -11.66
C ILE A 325 26.41 18.62 -12.30
N GLU A 326 27.28 19.55 -11.91
CA GLU A 326 28.64 19.63 -12.46
C GLU A 326 29.47 18.40 -12.09
N LEU A 327 29.41 17.97 -10.82
CA LEU A 327 30.08 16.76 -10.36
C LEU A 327 29.62 15.52 -11.12
N LEU A 328 28.30 15.35 -11.29
CA LEU A 328 27.72 14.22 -12.01
C LEU A 328 28.02 14.27 -13.50
N ARG A 329 28.08 15.45 -14.11
CA ARG A 329 28.46 15.64 -15.52
C ARG A 329 29.89 15.17 -15.76
N GLN A 330 30.82 15.60 -14.91
CA GLN A 330 32.23 15.21 -15.02
C GLN A 330 32.37 13.68 -14.87
N TRP A 331 31.80 13.12 -13.80
CA TRP A 331 31.80 11.68 -13.56
C TRP A 331 31.16 10.88 -14.72
N ALA A 332 30.01 11.32 -15.23
CA ALA A 332 29.32 10.64 -16.33
C ALA A 332 30.10 10.74 -17.65
N THR A 333 30.83 11.84 -17.87
CA THR A 333 31.69 11.98 -19.07
C THR A 333 32.88 11.03 -18.99
N GLU A 334 33.54 10.94 -17.84
CA GLU A 334 34.70 10.06 -17.63
C GLU A 334 34.37 8.57 -17.75
N ASN A 335 33.14 8.18 -17.41
CA ASN A 335 32.69 6.78 -17.41
C ASN A 335 31.82 6.42 -18.62
N ASP A 336 31.66 7.33 -19.60
CA ASP A 336 30.80 7.15 -20.78
C ASP A 336 29.32 6.87 -20.42
N PHE A 337 28.77 7.59 -19.44
CA PHE A 337 27.39 7.46 -18.94
C PHE A 337 26.51 8.65 -19.35
N LEU A 338 26.89 9.39 -20.40
CA LEU A 338 26.09 10.51 -20.92
C LEU A 338 24.79 10.04 -21.59
N GLU A 339 24.82 8.83 -22.16
CA GLU A 339 23.75 8.21 -22.94
C GLU A 339 23.14 7.02 -22.17
N SER A 340 21.93 6.59 -22.56
CA SER A 340 21.18 5.54 -21.88
C SER A 340 21.93 4.21 -21.84
N LYS A 341 21.73 3.42 -20.78
CA LYS A 341 22.28 2.05 -20.70
C LYS A 341 21.88 1.22 -21.91
N ALA A 342 20.63 1.36 -22.38
CA ALA A 342 20.14 0.67 -23.55
C ALA A 342 20.93 1.03 -24.82
N LYS A 343 21.24 2.30 -25.03
CA LYS A 343 22.06 2.76 -26.16
C LYS A 343 23.51 2.32 -26.04
N ARG A 344 24.10 2.40 -24.84
CA ARG A 344 25.47 1.94 -24.55
C ARG A 344 25.65 0.43 -24.74
N LEU A 345 24.61 -0.35 -24.48
CA LEU A 345 24.57 -1.80 -24.69
C LEU A 345 24.05 -2.21 -26.08
N GLY A 346 23.69 -1.25 -26.94
CA GLY A 346 23.19 -1.52 -28.30
C GLY A 346 21.79 -2.16 -28.36
N TRP A 347 20.98 -1.99 -27.32
CA TRP A 347 19.59 -2.47 -27.25
C TRP A 347 18.62 -1.54 -27.96
N GLU A 348 18.95 -0.27 -28.08
CA GLU A 348 18.27 0.70 -28.93
C GLU A 348 18.94 0.69 -30.31
N ARG A 349 18.17 0.37 -31.35
CA ARG A 349 18.58 0.45 -32.76
C ARG A 349 18.16 1.77 -33.38
#